data_AF-A0A4S8N3H0-F1
#
_entry.id   AF-A0A4S8N3H0-F1
#
_cell.length_a   1.000
_cell.length_b   1.000
_cell.length_c   1.000
_cell.angle_alpha   90.00
_cell.angle_beta   90.00
_cell.angle_gamma   90.00
#
_symmetry.space_group_name_H-M   'P 1'
#
loop_
_entity.id
_entity.type
_entity.pdbx_description
1 polymer ?
#
loop_
_entity_poly.entity_id
_entity_poly.type
_entity_poly.pdbx_seq_one_letter_code
_entity_poly.pdbx_strand_id
1 'polypeptide(L)'
;MPFTVPARPPVRRLLPVAALLLVPVLAACGEDDPEETAATPTPSTPAASDPTSATVTESASTPVETEPVPVVPAACTLITGDDVAKAMGVAFEPAEQGGGATSEGDLDWQSDNCSFEAEDLVEVSVKLTFPDDFTKGDFTCPMPSDINGVVEPVDDVAGADQGWWKVSNPPNFAGNLRACTAEVLVEVELDYEDGVDYEGDPRQQAAQLAQLVLSNLQG
;
A
#
# COMPACT_ATOMS: atom_id res chain seq x y z
N MET A 1 11.37 1.23 -54.43
CA MET A 1 10.05 1.69 -54.90
C MET A 1 9.40 2.44 -53.75
N PRO A 2 9.25 3.77 -53.80
CA PRO A 2 8.73 4.55 -52.68
C PRO A 2 7.19 4.51 -52.66
N PHE A 3 6.62 4.07 -51.54
CA PHE A 3 5.19 4.17 -51.27
C PHE A 3 4.88 5.53 -50.66
N THR A 4 4.12 6.35 -51.39
CA THR A 4 3.58 7.63 -50.92
C THR A 4 2.28 7.37 -50.16
N VAL A 5 2.26 7.70 -48.87
CA VAL A 5 1.05 7.64 -48.03
C VAL A 5 0.34 9.01 -48.07
N PRO A 6 -0.98 9.09 -48.34
CA PRO A 6 -1.71 10.36 -48.36
C PRO A 6 -2.03 10.87 -46.95
N ALA A 7 -1.84 12.18 -46.76
CA ALA A 7 -2.12 12.93 -45.54
C ALA A 7 -3.64 12.98 -45.22
N ARG A 8 -4.01 12.75 -43.95
CA ARG A 8 -5.37 12.99 -43.43
C ARG A 8 -5.55 14.48 -43.07
N PRO A 9 -6.68 15.11 -43.41
CA PRO A 9 -6.98 16.47 -42.99
C PRO A 9 -7.36 16.55 -41.50
N PRO A 10 -7.13 17.71 -40.84
CA PRO A 10 -7.42 17.90 -39.42
C PRO A 10 -8.92 18.02 -39.14
N VAL A 11 -9.43 17.23 -38.20
CA VAL A 11 -10.79 17.36 -37.68
C VAL A 11 -10.77 18.41 -36.57
N ARG A 12 -11.19 19.64 -36.90
CA ARG A 12 -11.61 20.64 -35.90
C ARG A 12 -13.04 20.30 -35.47
N ARG A 13 -13.24 19.99 -34.19
CA ARG A 13 -14.57 20.05 -33.56
C ARG A 13 -14.52 20.80 -32.24
N LEU A 14 -15.54 21.62 -32.08
CA LEU A 14 -15.70 22.75 -31.18
C LEU A 14 -16.11 22.32 -29.76
N LEU A 15 -15.54 22.97 -28.75
CA LEU A 15 -15.99 23.01 -27.36
C LEU A 15 -17.31 23.79 -27.21
N PRO A 16 -18.24 23.36 -26.35
CA PRO A 16 -19.14 24.26 -25.64
C PRO A 16 -18.67 24.49 -24.20
N VAL A 17 -18.36 25.75 -23.94
CA VAL A 17 -18.25 26.38 -22.62
C VAL A 17 -19.61 26.33 -21.93
N ALA A 18 -19.68 25.83 -20.70
CA ALA A 18 -20.83 26.01 -19.81
C ALA A 18 -20.34 26.53 -18.45
N ALA A 19 -20.87 27.69 -18.08
CA ALA A 19 -20.42 28.53 -16.98
C ALA A 19 -21.09 28.18 -15.65
N LEU A 20 -20.26 28.23 -14.58
CA LEU A 20 -20.49 28.72 -13.21
C LEU A 20 -21.93 28.91 -12.72
N LEU A 21 -22.25 28.22 -11.61
CA LEU A 21 -23.02 28.80 -10.50
C LEU A 21 -22.40 28.39 -9.16
N LEU A 22 -21.69 29.35 -8.56
CA LEU A 22 -21.26 29.39 -7.16
C LEU A 22 -22.46 29.72 -6.27
N VAL A 23 -22.64 29.00 -5.17
CA VAL A 23 -23.51 29.41 -4.05
C VAL A 23 -22.73 29.26 -2.74
N PRO A 24 -22.45 30.35 -2.01
CA PRO A 24 -21.95 30.29 -0.63
C PRO A 24 -23.13 30.43 0.34
N VAL A 25 -23.28 29.50 1.29
CA VAL A 25 -24.13 29.72 2.47
C VAL A 25 -23.40 29.29 3.73
N LEU A 26 -22.83 30.31 4.37
CA LEU A 26 -22.88 30.65 5.80
C LEU A 26 -22.78 29.54 6.85
N ALA A 27 -21.69 29.66 7.61
CA ALA A 27 -21.48 29.15 8.95
C ALA A 27 -22.70 29.29 9.87
N ALA A 28 -22.99 28.23 10.62
CA ALA A 28 -23.67 28.32 11.90
C ALA A 28 -22.75 27.68 12.95
N CYS A 29 -22.39 28.49 13.95
CA CYS A 29 -21.58 28.14 15.10
C CYS A 29 -22.22 26.98 15.88
N GLY A 30 -21.42 25.93 16.13
CA GLY A 30 -21.66 24.99 17.22
C GLY A 30 -20.65 25.31 18.32
N GLU A 31 -21.10 26.07 19.32
CA GLU A 31 -20.38 26.32 20.56
C GLU A 31 -20.82 25.28 21.59
N ASP A 32 -20.00 24.26 21.85
CA ASP A 32 -20.17 23.34 22.97
C ASP A 32 -18.79 22.75 23.31
N ASP A 33 -18.10 23.38 24.26
CA ASP A 33 -16.94 22.77 24.94
C ASP A 33 -17.23 22.78 26.46
N PRO A 34 -17.37 21.59 27.08
CA PRO A 34 -17.63 21.47 28.50
C PRO A 34 -16.37 21.70 29.34
N GLU A 35 -16.56 22.42 30.45
CA GLU A 35 -15.58 22.54 31.54
C GLU A 35 -15.12 21.17 32.05
N GLU A 36 -13.80 20.94 32.13
CA GLU A 36 -13.27 19.97 33.11
C GLU A 36 -11.93 20.43 33.71
N THR A 37 -12.06 21.17 34.80
CA THR A 37 -11.38 20.99 36.09
C THR A 37 -9.94 20.44 36.05
N ALA A 38 -8.96 21.33 36.02
CA ALA A 38 -7.60 21.03 36.45
C ALA A 38 -7.56 20.81 37.98
N ALA A 39 -7.38 19.56 38.41
CA ALA A 39 -7.05 19.21 39.78
C ALA A 39 -5.92 18.16 39.82
N THR A 40 -4.73 18.63 40.22
CA THR A 40 -3.70 18.07 41.16
C THR A 40 -3.67 16.55 41.42
N PRO A 41 -2.52 15.86 41.65
CA PRO A 41 -1.36 16.42 42.37
C PRO A 41 0.05 15.89 42.03
N THR A 42 1.05 16.65 42.52
CA THR A 42 2.40 16.16 42.84
C THR A 42 2.34 15.08 43.93
N PRO A 43 3.22 14.07 43.88
CA PRO A 43 3.76 13.55 45.13
C PRO A 43 5.29 13.45 45.13
N SER A 44 5.81 13.87 46.27
CA SER A 44 7.19 13.80 46.71
C SER A 44 7.69 12.36 46.90
N THR A 45 9.01 12.22 46.71
CA THR A 45 9.92 11.13 47.09
C THR A 45 9.60 10.44 48.44
N PRO A 46 9.94 9.15 48.57
CA PRO A 46 10.87 8.73 49.62
C PRO A 46 12.01 7.84 49.15
N ALA A 47 13.04 7.78 49.99
CA ALA A 47 14.33 7.14 49.83
C ALA A 47 14.36 5.65 50.23
N ALA A 48 15.37 4.95 49.69
CA ALA A 48 16.21 3.87 50.22
C ALA A 48 15.59 2.73 51.08
N SER A 49 15.85 1.47 50.69
CA SER A 49 16.66 0.49 51.46
C SER A 49 16.76 -0.89 50.80
N ASP A 50 18.02 -1.34 50.65
CA ASP A 50 18.64 -2.67 50.76
C ASP A 50 18.03 -4.02 50.27
N PRO A 51 18.91 -4.99 49.91
CA PRO A 51 18.60 -6.15 49.08
C PRO A 51 18.16 -7.37 49.90
N THR A 52 17.11 -8.05 49.44
CA THR A 52 16.82 -9.43 49.86
C THR A 52 17.25 -10.37 48.75
N SER A 53 18.31 -11.14 49.01
CA SER A 53 18.71 -12.29 48.22
C SER A 53 17.63 -13.37 48.33
N ALA A 54 16.94 -13.65 47.23
CA ALA A 54 16.19 -14.88 47.05
C ALA A 54 17.03 -15.81 46.16
N THR A 55 17.49 -16.91 46.75
CA THR A 55 18.13 -18.02 46.02
C THR A 55 17.11 -18.62 45.06
N VAL A 56 17.25 -18.33 43.77
CA VAL A 56 16.51 -19.01 42.70
C VAL A 56 17.22 -20.32 42.42
N THR A 57 16.50 -21.42 42.61
CA THR A 57 16.93 -22.75 42.16
C THR A 57 16.85 -22.77 40.64
N GLU A 58 18.00 -22.75 39.97
CA GLU A 58 18.13 -22.97 38.53
C GLU A 58 17.55 -24.36 38.19
N SER A 59 16.33 -24.37 37.66
CA SER A 59 15.88 -25.47 36.81
C SER A 59 16.59 -25.30 35.47
N ALA A 60 17.60 -26.12 35.23
CA ALA A 60 18.28 -26.22 33.96
C ALA A 60 17.23 -26.55 32.87
N SER A 61 16.82 -25.52 32.15
CA SER A 61 15.99 -25.66 30.97
C SER A 61 16.88 -26.17 29.85
N THR A 62 16.54 -27.34 29.31
CA THR A 62 17.11 -27.84 28.06
C THR A 62 16.93 -26.74 27.00
N PRO A 63 17.99 -26.36 26.25
CA PRO A 63 17.83 -25.40 25.17
C PRO A 63 16.86 -26.02 24.16
N VAL A 64 15.70 -25.36 23.98
CA VAL A 64 14.84 -25.64 22.85
C VAL A 64 15.64 -25.23 21.62
N GLU A 65 15.95 -26.20 20.78
CA GLU A 65 16.51 -25.96 19.45
C GLU A 65 15.44 -25.22 18.66
N THR A 66 15.51 -23.89 18.65
CA THR A 66 14.68 -23.03 17.81
C THR A 66 15.04 -23.35 16.38
N GLU A 67 14.11 -23.99 15.65
CA GLU A 67 14.25 -24.15 14.20
C GLU A 67 14.50 -22.76 13.58
N PRO A 68 15.43 -22.64 12.62
CA PRO A 68 15.69 -21.35 11.98
C PRO A 68 14.41 -20.89 11.28
N VAL A 69 13.89 -19.74 11.72
CA VAL A 69 12.78 -19.07 11.03
C VAL A 69 13.27 -18.74 9.61
N PRO A 70 12.56 -19.16 8.55
CA PRO A 70 12.93 -18.78 7.20
C PRO A 70 12.96 -17.26 7.10
N VAL A 71 14.10 -16.71 6.69
CA VAL A 71 14.24 -15.26 6.50
C VAL A 71 13.54 -14.90 5.20
N VAL A 72 12.34 -14.34 5.29
CA VAL A 72 11.64 -13.77 4.14
C VAL A 72 12.33 -12.47 3.70
N PRO A 73 12.52 -12.23 2.40
CA PRO A 73 13.13 -11.01 1.90
C PRO A 73 12.20 -9.80 2.10
N ALA A 74 12.78 -8.63 2.40
CA ALA A 74 12.04 -7.38 2.50
C ALA A 74 11.65 -6.86 1.11
N ALA A 75 10.51 -6.18 0.99
CA ALA A 75 9.96 -5.62 -0.23
C ALA A 75 10.96 -4.76 -1.00
N CYS A 76 11.64 -3.82 -0.33
CA CYS A 76 12.65 -2.95 -0.98
C CYS A 76 13.90 -3.69 -1.47
N THR A 77 14.07 -4.98 -1.14
CA THR A 77 15.15 -5.80 -1.71
C THR A 77 14.74 -6.49 -3.01
N LEU A 78 13.43 -6.54 -3.29
CA LEU A 78 12.88 -7.24 -4.44
C LEU A 78 12.50 -6.31 -5.59
N ILE A 79 12.52 -5.00 -5.38
CA ILE A 79 12.20 -4.02 -6.41
C ILE A 79 13.01 -2.75 -6.21
N THR A 80 13.45 -2.15 -7.31
CA THR A 80 14.25 -0.92 -7.30
C THR A 80 13.49 0.24 -7.94
N GLY A 81 13.94 1.48 -7.66
CA GLY A 81 13.35 2.66 -8.27
C GLY A 81 13.49 2.67 -9.80
N ASP A 82 14.55 2.07 -10.34
CA ASP A 82 14.73 1.91 -11.80
C ASP A 82 13.70 0.97 -12.41
N ASP A 83 13.29 -0.09 -11.69
CA ASP A 83 12.26 -1.01 -12.14
C ASP A 83 10.88 -0.34 -12.18
N VAL A 84 10.56 0.42 -11.12
CA VAL A 84 9.32 1.20 -11.03
C VAL A 84 9.31 2.29 -12.11
N ALA A 85 10.41 3.03 -12.24
CA ALA A 85 10.56 4.06 -13.26
C ALA A 85 10.37 3.51 -14.68
N LYS A 86 10.89 2.31 -14.94
CA LYS A 86 10.72 1.63 -16.23
C LYS A 86 9.27 1.23 -16.51
N ALA A 87 8.53 0.77 -15.50
CA ALA A 87 7.12 0.39 -15.65
C ALA A 87 6.22 1.63 -15.82
N MET A 88 6.49 2.68 -15.06
CA MET A 88 5.65 3.88 -14.98
C MET A 88 6.02 4.94 -16.03
N GLY A 89 7.26 4.91 -16.54
CA GLY A 89 7.76 5.89 -17.51
C GLY A 89 8.22 7.23 -16.90
N VAL A 90 8.30 7.33 -15.56
CA VAL A 90 8.69 8.54 -14.82
C VAL A 90 9.83 8.25 -13.85
N ALA A 91 10.53 9.28 -13.39
CA ALA A 91 11.59 9.12 -12.38
C ALA A 91 10.99 9.18 -10.97
N PHE A 92 11.55 8.40 -10.05
CA PHE A 92 11.17 8.33 -8.65
C PHE A 92 12.32 8.76 -7.75
N GLU A 93 11.99 9.30 -6.59
CA GLU A 93 12.91 9.50 -5.48
C GLU A 93 13.39 8.13 -4.90
N PRO A 94 14.42 8.12 -4.03
CA PRO A 94 14.85 6.90 -3.38
C PRO A 94 13.71 6.20 -2.65
N ALA A 95 13.68 4.87 -2.74
CA ALA A 95 12.64 4.07 -2.13
C ALA A 95 12.64 4.19 -0.60
N GLU A 96 11.45 4.26 -0.02
CA GLU A 96 11.25 4.28 1.43
C GLU A 96 10.73 2.93 1.92
N GLN A 97 11.47 2.32 2.83
CA GLN A 97 11.02 1.11 3.52
C GLN A 97 10.01 1.48 4.59
N GLY A 98 8.90 0.74 4.62
CA GLY A 98 7.86 0.90 5.63
C GLY A 98 7.20 -0.42 5.97
N GLY A 99 6.10 -0.32 6.71
CA GLY A 99 5.20 -1.43 6.95
C GLY A 99 3.81 -0.90 7.27
N GLY A 100 2.82 -1.77 7.19
CA GLY A 100 1.42 -1.38 7.41
C GLY A 100 0.59 -2.52 7.97
N ALA A 101 -0.31 -2.17 8.89
CA ALA A 101 -1.38 -3.03 9.32
C ALA A 101 -2.59 -2.82 8.42
N THR A 102 -3.17 -3.92 7.93
CA THR A 102 -4.42 -3.89 7.16
C THR A 102 -5.48 -4.70 7.88
N SER A 103 -6.69 -4.15 7.97
CA SER A 103 -7.88 -4.79 8.52
C SER A 103 -9.00 -4.73 7.50
N GLU A 104 -9.44 -5.89 7.01
CA GLU A 104 -10.54 -6.00 6.05
C GLU A 104 -11.47 -7.17 6.40
N GLY A 105 -12.71 -6.85 6.75
CA GLY A 105 -13.71 -7.84 7.15
C GLY A 105 -13.26 -8.62 8.39
N ASP A 106 -13.09 -9.93 8.24
CA ASP A 106 -12.66 -10.84 9.31
C ASP A 106 -11.14 -11.11 9.31
N LEU A 107 -10.38 -10.42 8.45
CA LEU A 107 -8.94 -10.60 8.27
C LEU A 107 -8.16 -9.39 8.78
N ASP A 108 -7.04 -9.65 9.48
CA ASP A 108 -6.07 -8.64 9.88
C ASP A 108 -4.66 -9.14 9.55
N TRP A 109 -3.84 -8.36 8.84
CA TRP A 109 -2.47 -8.74 8.48
C TRP A 109 -1.50 -7.57 8.55
N GLN A 110 -0.21 -7.89 8.65
CA GLN A 110 0.89 -6.93 8.50
C GLN A 110 1.52 -7.07 7.12
N SER A 111 2.08 -6.00 6.59
CA SER A 111 2.84 -6.03 5.35
C SER A 111 4.16 -5.29 5.51
N ASP A 112 5.20 -5.82 4.88
CA ASP A 112 6.44 -5.07 4.63
C ASP A 112 6.26 -4.31 3.31
N ASN A 113 6.58 -3.02 3.33
CA ASN A 113 6.26 -2.10 2.24
C ASN A 113 7.54 -1.47 1.68
N CYS A 114 7.53 -1.25 0.36
CA CYS A 114 8.46 -0.37 -0.31
C CYS A 114 7.69 0.69 -1.10
N SER A 115 7.83 1.96 -0.72
CA SER A 115 7.18 3.08 -1.40
C SER A 115 8.17 3.84 -2.28
N PHE A 116 7.68 4.32 -3.41
CA PHE A 116 8.39 5.11 -4.40
C PHE A 116 7.52 6.33 -4.73
N GLU A 117 8.08 7.52 -4.56
CA GLU A 117 7.36 8.77 -4.83
C GLU A 117 7.93 9.47 -6.07
N ALA A 118 7.05 9.84 -6.99
CA ALA A 118 7.32 10.84 -8.01
C ALA A 118 6.53 12.10 -7.64
N GLU A 119 7.24 13.12 -7.14
CA GLU A 119 6.65 14.35 -6.60
C GLU A 119 5.63 14.96 -7.57
N ASP A 120 4.48 15.37 -7.04
CA ASP A 120 3.33 15.93 -7.77
C ASP A 120 2.74 15.03 -8.88
N LEU A 121 3.02 13.71 -8.87
CA LEU A 121 2.55 12.78 -9.90
C LEU A 121 1.92 11.51 -9.35
N VAL A 122 2.72 10.62 -8.76
CA VAL A 122 2.26 9.30 -8.34
C VAL A 122 3.13 8.74 -7.21
N GLU A 123 2.48 8.14 -6.22
CA GLU A 123 3.10 7.25 -5.26
C GLU A 123 2.84 5.79 -5.67
N VAL A 124 3.90 4.98 -5.71
CA VAL A 124 3.82 3.54 -5.94
C VAL A 124 4.25 2.80 -4.69
N SER A 125 3.33 2.06 -4.08
CA SER A 125 3.60 1.26 -2.89
C SER A 125 3.51 -0.23 -3.23
N VAL A 126 4.62 -0.95 -3.04
CA VAL A 126 4.67 -2.42 -3.16
C VAL A 126 4.68 -3.04 -1.77
N LYS A 127 3.71 -3.90 -1.48
CA LYS A 127 3.54 -4.55 -0.19
C LYS A 127 3.67 -6.05 -0.32
N LEU A 128 4.33 -6.67 0.66
CA LEU A 128 4.45 -8.11 0.79
C LEU A 128 3.86 -8.57 2.11
N THR A 129 3.03 -9.61 2.01
CA THR A 129 2.44 -10.29 3.16
C THR A 129 2.63 -11.78 2.99
N PHE A 130 3.26 -12.43 3.96
CA PHE A 130 3.42 -13.87 4.02
C PHE A 130 2.36 -14.49 4.95
N PRO A 131 2.17 -15.81 4.93
CA PRO A 131 1.17 -16.47 5.77
C PRO A 131 1.28 -16.16 7.26
N ASP A 132 2.50 -16.05 7.79
CA ASP A 132 2.75 -15.76 9.20
C ASP A 132 2.42 -14.30 9.58
N ASP A 133 2.22 -13.41 8.61
CA ASP A 133 1.86 -12.01 8.84
C ASP A 133 0.34 -11.82 9.03
N PHE A 134 -0.48 -12.84 8.78
CA PHE A 134 -1.90 -12.82 9.11
C PHE A 134 -2.09 -13.00 10.61
N THR A 135 -2.45 -11.91 11.27
CA THR A 135 -2.71 -11.85 12.71
C THR A 135 -4.13 -12.26 13.08
N LYS A 136 -5.05 -12.28 12.10
CA LYS A 136 -6.42 -12.77 12.24
C LYS A 136 -6.91 -13.38 10.93
N GLY A 137 -7.53 -14.57 11.04
CA GLY A 137 -7.97 -15.36 9.90
C GLY A 137 -6.84 -16.19 9.28
N ASP A 138 -7.16 -16.92 8.23
CA ASP A 138 -6.18 -17.69 7.47
C ASP A 138 -5.61 -16.85 6.32
N PHE A 139 -4.35 -17.12 5.95
CA PHE A 139 -3.77 -16.57 4.74
C PHE A 139 -4.61 -16.95 3.52
N THR A 140 -5.06 -15.94 2.79
CA THR A 140 -5.84 -16.09 1.56
C THR A 140 -5.42 -15.01 0.57
N CYS A 141 -6.07 -14.98 -0.59
CA CYS A 141 -5.99 -13.86 -1.52
C CYS A 141 -7.25 -12.99 -1.40
N PRO A 142 -7.33 -12.10 -0.38
CA PRO A 142 -8.55 -11.39 -0.06
C PRO A 142 -8.95 -10.45 -1.19
N MET A 143 -10.18 -10.59 -1.68
CA MET A 143 -10.77 -9.62 -2.60
C MET A 143 -10.90 -8.28 -1.88
N PRO A 144 -10.33 -7.18 -2.42
CA PRO A 144 -10.53 -5.85 -1.85
C PRO A 144 -12.02 -5.52 -1.72
N SER A 145 -12.36 -4.74 -0.71
CA SER A 145 -13.70 -4.16 -0.60
C SER A 145 -14.01 -3.28 -1.82
N ASP A 146 -15.22 -3.38 -2.37
CA ASP A 146 -15.74 -2.51 -3.42
C ASP A 146 -16.23 -1.15 -2.90
N ILE A 147 -16.13 -0.91 -1.59
CA ILE A 147 -16.38 0.40 -1.01
C ILE A 147 -15.40 1.41 -1.65
N ASN A 148 -15.97 2.47 -2.22
CA ASN A 148 -15.27 3.57 -2.88
C ASN A 148 -14.51 3.19 -4.15
N GLY A 149 -14.87 2.10 -4.82
CA GLY A 149 -14.24 1.74 -6.08
C GLY A 149 -14.96 0.65 -6.84
N VAL A 150 -14.31 0.18 -7.90
CA VAL A 150 -14.72 -1.00 -8.67
C VAL A 150 -13.62 -2.04 -8.52
N VAL A 151 -14.01 -3.29 -8.25
CA VAL A 151 -13.10 -4.43 -8.11
C VAL A 151 -13.36 -5.42 -9.23
N GLU A 152 -12.30 -5.84 -9.92
CA GLU A 152 -12.33 -6.78 -11.02
C GLU A 152 -11.32 -7.92 -10.77
N PRO A 153 -11.64 -9.17 -11.16
CA PRO A 153 -10.66 -10.25 -11.11
C PRO A 153 -9.53 -10.01 -12.12
N VAL A 154 -8.34 -10.50 -11.77
CA VAL A 154 -7.12 -10.42 -12.59
C VAL A 154 -6.53 -11.81 -12.71
N ASP A 155 -6.43 -12.30 -13.95
CA ASP A 155 -5.89 -13.62 -14.31
C ASP A 155 -4.62 -13.53 -15.17
N ASP A 156 -4.14 -12.31 -15.43
CA ASP A 156 -3.01 -12.02 -16.31
C ASP A 156 -1.71 -11.62 -15.58
N VAL A 157 -1.64 -11.84 -14.27
CA VAL A 157 -0.40 -11.69 -13.48
C VAL A 157 0.38 -12.99 -13.49
N ALA A 158 1.43 -13.07 -14.32
CA ALA A 158 2.30 -14.23 -14.37
C ALA A 158 2.91 -14.54 -12.99
N GLY A 159 2.83 -15.80 -12.57
CA GLY A 159 3.33 -16.27 -11.27
C GLY A 159 2.31 -16.19 -10.13
N ALA A 160 1.16 -15.55 -10.32
CA ALA A 160 0.07 -15.53 -9.35
C ALA A 160 -0.95 -16.64 -9.63
N ASP A 161 -1.51 -17.22 -8.57
CA ASP A 161 -2.62 -18.17 -8.61
C ASP A 161 -3.99 -17.48 -8.62
N GLN A 162 -4.06 -16.28 -8.04
CA GLN A 162 -5.27 -15.46 -7.96
C GLN A 162 -4.90 -13.97 -7.91
N GLY A 163 -5.77 -13.09 -8.42
CA GLY A 163 -5.57 -11.65 -8.30
C GLY A 163 -6.83 -10.81 -8.44
N TRP A 164 -6.73 -9.56 -7.99
CA TRP A 164 -7.80 -8.57 -7.97
C TRP A 164 -7.26 -7.19 -8.32
N TRP A 165 -8.00 -6.44 -9.13
CA TRP A 165 -7.72 -5.05 -9.44
C TRP A 165 -8.84 -4.18 -8.88
N LYS A 166 -8.50 -3.28 -7.97
CA LYS A 166 -9.40 -2.24 -7.47
C LYS A 166 -8.99 -0.90 -8.06
N VAL A 167 -9.97 -0.14 -8.53
CA VAL A 167 -9.80 1.27 -8.93
C VAL A 167 -10.79 2.14 -8.16
N SER A 168 -10.33 3.29 -7.65
CA SER A 168 -11.16 4.26 -6.95
C SER A 168 -12.22 4.89 -7.86
N ASN A 169 -13.27 5.43 -7.25
CA ASN A 169 -14.19 6.32 -7.95
C ASN A 169 -13.53 7.71 -8.18
N PRO A 170 -13.86 8.41 -9.28
CA PRO A 170 -13.41 9.79 -9.52
C PRO A 170 -13.75 10.75 -8.36
N PRO A 171 -13.03 11.87 -8.19
CA PRO A 171 -12.07 12.46 -9.14
C PRO A 171 -10.63 11.91 -9.03
N ASN A 172 -10.22 11.46 -7.84
CA ASN A 172 -8.85 10.98 -7.61
C ASN A 172 -8.70 9.55 -8.13
N PHE A 173 -7.58 9.26 -8.77
CA PHE A 173 -7.25 7.91 -9.20
C PHE A 173 -6.36 7.24 -8.16
N ALA A 174 -6.85 6.14 -7.58
CA ALA A 174 -6.07 5.20 -6.80
C ALA A 174 -6.35 3.78 -7.31
N GLY A 175 -5.30 3.07 -7.67
CA GLY A 175 -5.33 1.67 -8.10
C GLY A 175 -4.70 0.76 -7.04
N ASN A 176 -5.29 -0.39 -6.78
CA ASN A 176 -4.70 -1.43 -5.92
C ASN A 176 -4.82 -2.77 -6.64
N LEU A 177 -3.68 -3.34 -7.02
CA LEU A 177 -3.58 -4.71 -7.49
C LEU A 177 -3.22 -5.61 -6.31
N ARG A 178 -3.97 -6.69 -6.12
CA ARG A 178 -3.56 -7.84 -5.29
C ARG A 178 -3.23 -9.01 -6.20
N ALA A 179 -2.05 -9.59 -6.04
CA ALA A 179 -1.62 -10.79 -6.74
C ALA A 179 -1.07 -11.78 -5.73
N CYS A 180 -1.59 -13.00 -5.73
CA CYS A 180 -1.34 -13.96 -4.66
C CYS A 180 -0.83 -15.27 -5.22
N THR A 181 0.08 -15.89 -4.48
CA THR A 181 0.43 -17.30 -4.60
C THR A 181 -0.05 -18.04 -3.36
N ALA A 182 0.26 -19.34 -3.26
CA ALA A 182 0.10 -20.08 -2.02
C ALA A 182 0.96 -19.55 -0.84
N GLU A 183 2.00 -18.76 -1.11
CA GLU A 183 3.04 -18.39 -0.13
C GLU A 183 3.20 -16.88 0.08
N VAL A 184 2.60 -16.03 -0.77
CA VAL A 184 2.71 -14.57 -0.65
C VAL A 184 1.52 -13.85 -1.25
N LEU A 185 1.09 -12.77 -0.60
CA LEU A 185 0.23 -11.73 -1.14
C LEU A 185 1.11 -10.54 -1.50
N VAL A 186 1.12 -10.19 -2.78
CA VAL A 186 1.76 -8.97 -3.30
C VAL A 186 0.67 -7.94 -3.57
N GLU A 187 0.77 -6.77 -2.94
CA GLU A 187 -0.09 -5.63 -3.25
C GLU A 187 0.72 -4.54 -3.96
N VAL A 188 0.19 -4.01 -5.06
CA VAL A 188 0.76 -2.84 -5.74
C VAL A 188 -0.29 -1.74 -5.73
N GLU A 189 0.00 -0.69 -4.98
CA GLU A 189 -0.83 0.51 -4.86
C GLU A 189 -0.24 1.61 -5.74
N LEU A 190 -1.11 2.25 -6.51
CA LEU A 190 -0.82 3.43 -7.32
C LEU A 190 -1.72 4.54 -6.82
N ASP A 191 -1.18 5.58 -6.21
CA ASP A 191 -1.92 6.76 -5.78
C ASP A 191 -1.48 7.95 -6.64
N TYR A 192 -2.36 8.44 -7.51
CA TYR A 192 -2.06 9.55 -8.41
C TYR A 192 -2.63 10.86 -7.85
N GLU A 193 -1.83 11.91 -7.97
CA GLU A 193 -2.24 13.26 -7.58
C GLU A 193 -3.45 13.74 -8.41
N ASP A 194 -4.31 14.56 -7.78
CA ASP A 194 -5.55 15.04 -8.41
C ASP A 194 -5.26 15.85 -9.68
N GLY A 195 -5.98 15.52 -10.76
CA GLY A 195 -5.85 16.19 -12.05
C GLY A 195 -4.60 15.83 -12.85
N VAL A 196 -3.83 14.81 -12.45
CA VAL A 196 -2.70 14.30 -13.23
C VAL A 196 -3.17 13.30 -14.28
N ASP A 197 -2.70 13.49 -15.53
CA ASP A 197 -2.84 12.50 -16.58
C ASP A 197 -1.76 11.42 -16.39
N TYR A 198 -2.16 10.15 -16.26
CA TYR A 198 -1.23 9.03 -16.22
C TYR A 198 -0.93 8.50 -17.63
N GLU A 199 0.33 8.14 -17.86
CA GLU A 199 0.74 7.52 -19.13
C GLU A 199 0.55 6.00 -19.07
N GLY A 200 -0.19 5.45 -20.04
CA GLY A 200 -0.36 4.00 -20.17
C GLY A 200 -1.60 3.45 -19.46
N ASP A 201 -1.55 2.16 -19.11
CA ASP A 201 -2.61 1.44 -18.40
C ASP A 201 -2.11 1.12 -16.98
N PRO A 202 -2.64 1.78 -15.93
CA PRO A 202 -2.24 1.55 -14.55
C PRO A 202 -2.40 0.11 -14.08
N ARG A 203 -3.42 -0.62 -14.57
CA ARG A 203 -3.59 -2.04 -14.23
C ARG A 203 -2.44 -2.85 -14.80
N GLN A 204 -2.07 -2.58 -16.07
CA GLN A 204 -0.98 -3.29 -16.72
C GLN A 204 0.38 -2.96 -16.07
N GLN A 205 0.58 -1.71 -15.65
CA GLN A 205 1.79 -1.29 -14.92
C GLN A 205 1.89 -1.99 -13.57
N ALA A 206 0.82 -1.98 -12.77
CA ALA A 206 0.77 -2.70 -11.50
C ALA A 206 1.04 -4.20 -11.69
N ALA A 207 0.47 -4.81 -12.74
CA ALA A 207 0.70 -6.22 -13.05
C ALA A 207 2.16 -6.51 -13.40
N GLN A 208 2.84 -5.64 -14.15
CA GLN A 208 4.26 -5.80 -14.46
C GLN A 208 5.14 -5.73 -13.20
N LEU A 209 4.81 -4.82 -12.27
CA LEU A 209 5.52 -4.69 -10.99
C LEU A 209 5.30 -5.93 -10.12
N ALA A 210 4.06 -6.40 -9.99
CA ALA A 210 3.76 -7.62 -9.26
C ALA A 210 4.48 -8.85 -9.85
N GLN A 211 4.50 -8.99 -11.18
CA GLN A 211 5.22 -10.07 -11.87
C GLN A 211 6.72 -10.04 -11.57
N LEU A 212 7.33 -8.86 -11.57
CA LEU A 212 8.75 -8.69 -11.25
C LEU A 212 9.04 -9.15 -9.81
N VAL A 213 8.24 -8.68 -8.86
CA VAL A 213 8.36 -9.04 -7.43
C VAL A 213 8.21 -10.54 -7.22
N LEU A 214 7.17 -11.14 -7.80
CA LEU A 214 6.93 -12.58 -7.74
C LEU A 214 8.06 -13.39 -8.39
N SER A 215 8.66 -12.88 -9.47
CA SER A 215 9.83 -13.52 -10.11
C SER A 215 11.05 -13.45 -9.20
N ASN A 216 11.31 -12.30 -8.57
CA ASN A 216 12.46 -12.11 -7.68
C ASN A 216 12.36 -12.95 -6.38
N LEU A 217 11.15 -13.28 -5.94
CA LEU A 217 10.92 -14.21 -4.82
C LEU A 217 11.34 -15.66 -5.15
N GLN A 218 11.31 -16.06 -6.42
CA GLN A 218 11.59 -17.43 -6.84
C GLN A 218 13.10 -17.71 -7.05
N GLY A 219 13.94 -16.67 -7.07
CA GLY A 219 15.38 -16.76 -7.34
C GLY A 219 15.74 -17.00 -8.80
#